data_AF-A0A1F9YWH4-F1
#
_entry.id   AF-A0A1F9YWH4-F1
#
_cell.length_a   1.000
_cell.length_b   1.000
_cell.length_c   1.000
_cell.angle_alpha   90.00
_cell.angle_beta   90.00
_cell.angle_gamma   90.00
#
_symmetry.space_group_name_H-M   'P 1'
#
loop_
_entity.id
_entity.type
_entity.pdbx_description
1 polymer ?
#
loop_
_entity_poly.entity_id
_entity_poly.type
_entity_poly.pdbx_seq_one_letter_code
_entity_poly.pdbx_strand_id
1 'polypeptide(L)'
;MSRFSERLKELKFHFALTKSGAIARRYFVIGAFDGALTILGVILGAYVVEGHAHPELAMQLILGAGLAGGIALAVSSTVGAYEAERVEHILSHQHLEKAMLRPVEGTRKDAMRVSITVSAIVHGVAPLLAAFVPLVPFFFMSLDNAVLTAIILTLAFLFVLGAYLGSLIKEMIVYTGLRFVIAGLATAIVLILLGGSS
;
A
#
# COMPACT_ATOMS: atom_id res chain seq x y z
N MET A 1 25.56 25.19 6.99
CA MET A 1 25.12 23.81 6.66
C MET A 1 23.73 23.61 7.24
N SER A 2 22.74 23.21 6.43
CA SER A 2 21.33 23.28 6.83
C SER A 2 20.95 22.18 7.83
N ARG A 3 20.16 22.52 8.86
CA ARG A 3 19.57 21.60 9.86
C ARG A 3 18.88 20.37 9.23
N PHE A 4 18.48 20.47 7.96
CA PHE A 4 17.88 19.39 7.18
C PHE A 4 18.87 18.26 6.86
N SER A 5 20.14 18.59 6.58
CA SER A 5 21.19 17.61 6.26
C SER A 5 21.58 16.77 7.48
N GLU A 6 21.59 17.37 8.68
CA GLU A 6 21.85 16.66 9.94
C GLU A 6 20.72 15.70 10.30
N ARG A 7 19.46 16.14 10.21
CA ARG A 7 18.29 15.26 10.42
C ARG A 7 18.25 14.08 9.45
N LEU A 8 18.64 14.28 8.19
CA LEU A 8 18.76 13.20 7.20
C LEU A 8 19.87 12.20 7.54
N LYS A 9 20.99 12.67 8.10
CA LYS A 9 22.08 11.79 8.56
C LYS A 9 21.68 11.01 9.81
N GLU A 10 20.99 11.62 10.76
CA GLU A 10 20.44 10.93 11.94
C GLU A 10 19.38 9.89 11.56
N LEU A 11 18.44 10.24 10.67
CA LEU A 11 17.46 9.30 10.14
C LEU A 11 18.12 8.11 9.46
N LYS A 12 19.13 8.33 8.61
CA LYS A 12 19.91 7.25 7.97
C LYS A 12 20.67 6.40 8.99
N PHE A 13 21.22 7.01 10.02
CA PHE A 13 21.96 6.33 11.08
C PHE A 13 21.04 5.43 11.93
N HIS A 14 19.88 5.93 12.36
CA HIS A 14 18.85 5.12 13.02
C HIS A 14 18.30 4.04 12.09
N PHE A 15 18.21 4.30 10.79
CA PHE A 15 17.74 3.31 9.81
C PHE A 15 18.69 2.13 9.65
N ALA A 16 19.99 2.40 9.62
CA ALA A 16 21.02 1.38 9.51
C ALA A 16 21.10 0.48 10.76
N LEU A 17 20.81 1.04 11.95
CA LEU A 17 20.89 0.32 13.22
C LEU A 17 19.69 -0.60 13.52
N THR A 18 18.52 -0.37 12.91
CA THR A 18 17.25 -0.99 13.33
C THR A 18 16.65 -2.01 12.35
N LYS A 19 17.31 -2.32 11.21
CA LYS A 19 16.71 -3.07 10.08
C LYS A 19 15.43 -2.41 9.50
N SER A 20 15.14 -1.15 9.86
CA SER A 20 13.91 -0.43 9.46
C SER A 20 13.74 -0.26 7.96
N GLY A 21 14.82 -0.31 7.17
CA GLY A 21 14.73 -0.36 5.70
C GLY A 21 13.97 -1.58 5.19
N ALA A 22 14.10 -2.75 5.83
CA ALA A 22 13.36 -3.94 5.44
C ALA A 22 11.87 -3.83 5.81
N ILE A 23 11.57 -3.27 6.98
CA ILE A 23 10.20 -3.05 7.46
C ILE A 23 9.49 -2.03 6.57
N ALA A 24 10.13 -0.90 6.27
CA ALA A 24 9.62 0.11 5.35
C ALA A 24 9.38 -0.45 3.94
N ARG A 25 10.31 -1.25 3.38
CA ARG A 25 10.10 -1.91 2.09
C ARG A 25 8.90 -2.85 2.10
N ARG A 26 8.74 -3.65 3.16
CA ARG A 26 7.59 -4.55 3.32
C ARG A 26 6.28 -3.76 3.30
N TYR A 27 6.17 -2.74 4.14
CA TYR A 27 4.96 -1.91 4.22
C TYR A 27 4.70 -1.08 2.97
N PHE A 28 5.74 -0.66 2.25
CA PHE A 28 5.58 -0.01 0.95
C PHE A 28 4.91 -0.95 -0.05
N VAL A 29 5.40 -2.19 -0.17
CA VAL A 29 4.86 -3.13 -1.16
C VAL A 29 3.44 -3.57 -0.80
N ILE A 30 3.18 -3.89 0.48
CA ILE A 30 1.82 -4.23 0.94
C ILE A 30 0.88 -3.04 0.67
N GLY A 31 1.28 -1.85 1.09
CA GLY A 31 0.46 -0.66 0.92
C GLY A 31 0.19 -0.33 -0.55
N ALA A 32 1.22 -0.32 -1.40
CA ALA A 32 1.06 -0.06 -2.82
C ALA A 32 0.15 -1.10 -3.51
N PHE A 33 0.26 -2.37 -3.12
CA PHE A 33 -0.63 -3.42 -3.61
C PHE A 33 -2.09 -3.16 -3.20
N ASP A 34 -2.34 -2.87 -1.92
CA ASP A 34 -3.66 -2.59 -1.37
C ASP A 34 -4.32 -1.38 -2.05
N GLY A 35 -3.56 -0.29 -2.23
CA GLY A 35 -4.04 0.92 -2.89
C GLY A 35 -4.47 0.69 -4.34
N ALA A 36 -3.61 0.05 -5.13
CA ALA A 36 -3.92 -0.25 -6.52
C ALA A 36 -5.14 -1.17 -6.67
N LEU A 37 -5.21 -2.24 -5.86
CA LEU A 37 -6.32 -3.20 -5.90
C LEU A 37 -7.65 -2.62 -5.42
N THR A 38 -7.62 -1.82 -4.34
CA THR A 38 -8.83 -1.23 -3.77
C THR A 38 -9.51 -0.32 -4.78
N ILE A 39 -8.73 0.52 -5.46
CA ILE A 39 -9.29 1.44 -6.45
C ILE A 39 -9.69 0.73 -7.73
N LEU A 40 -8.94 -0.29 -8.17
CA LEU A 40 -9.41 -1.16 -9.25
C LEU A 40 -10.77 -1.76 -8.91
N GLY A 41 -10.98 -2.15 -7.65
CA GLY A 41 -12.26 -2.66 -7.20
C GLY A 41 -13.38 -1.62 -7.23
N VAL A 42 -13.10 -0.39 -6.81
CA VAL A 42 -14.05 0.74 -6.94
C VAL A 42 -14.41 1.00 -8.40
N ILE A 43 -13.41 1.00 -9.29
CA ILE A 43 -13.61 1.22 -10.74
C ILE A 43 -14.53 0.15 -11.32
N LEU A 44 -14.20 -1.12 -11.10
CA LEU A 44 -14.97 -2.22 -11.66
C LEU A 44 -16.38 -2.29 -11.06
N GLY A 45 -16.51 -2.08 -9.75
CA GLY A 45 -17.82 -2.07 -9.09
C GLY A 45 -18.73 -0.98 -9.64
N ALA A 46 -18.24 0.27 -9.70
CA ALA A 46 -19.01 1.38 -10.23
C ALA A 46 -19.34 1.22 -11.73
N TYR A 47 -18.40 0.72 -12.53
CA TYR A 47 -18.61 0.48 -13.95
C TYR A 47 -19.63 -0.62 -14.23
N VAL A 48 -19.61 -1.72 -13.47
CA VAL A 48 -20.56 -2.83 -13.68
C VAL A 48 -21.98 -2.40 -13.29
N VAL A 49 -22.15 -1.65 -12.21
CA VAL A 49 -23.47 -1.22 -11.73
C VAL A 49 -24.06 -0.10 -12.59
N GLU A 50 -23.29 0.95 -12.88
CA GLU A 50 -23.82 2.19 -13.48
C GLU A 50 -23.31 2.46 -14.90
N GLY A 51 -22.32 1.72 -15.40
CA GLY A 51 -21.62 2.05 -16.65
C GLY A 51 -22.51 2.07 -17.89
N HIS A 52 -23.56 1.26 -17.94
CA HIS A 52 -24.50 1.21 -19.07
C HIS A 52 -25.73 2.11 -18.88
N ALA A 53 -26.14 2.36 -17.63
CA ALA A 53 -27.36 3.13 -17.32
C ALA A 53 -27.06 4.63 -17.20
N HIS A 54 -26.05 4.98 -16.41
CA HIS A 54 -25.69 6.36 -16.10
C HIS A 54 -24.16 6.56 -16.09
N PRO A 55 -23.51 6.70 -17.26
CA PRO A 55 -22.05 6.83 -17.38
C PRO A 55 -21.46 8.01 -16.59
N GLU A 56 -22.20 9.12 -16.48
CA GLU A 56 -21.77 10.29 -15.70
C GLU A 56 -21.76 10.02 -14.19
N LEU A 57 -22.74 9.27 -13.68
CA LEU A 57 -22.80 8.83 -12.29
C LEU A 57 -21.66 7.85 -11.99
N ALA A 58 -21.40 6.89 -12.89
CA ALA A 58 -20.28 5.97 -12.76
C ALA A 58 -18.94 6.73 -12.64
N MET A 59 -18.70 7.72 -13.51
CA MET A 59 -17.50 8.56 -13.45
C MET A 59 -17.37 9.31 -12.11
N GLN A 60 -18.46 9.91 -11.63
CA GLN A 60 -18.47 10.62 -10.35
C GLN A 60 -18.20 9.69 -9.17
N LEU A 61 -18.79 8.48 -9.17
CA LEU A 61 -18.54 7.46 -8.15
C LEU A 61 -17.08 7.00 -8.18
N ILE A 62 -16.51 6.74 -9.36
CA ILE A 62 -15.12 6.30 -9.50
C ILE A 62 -14.15 7.34 -8.94
N LEU A 63 -14.30 8.61 -9.34
CA LEU A 63 -13.40 9.67 -8.87
C LEU A 63 -13.66 9.99 -7.39
N GLY A 64 -14.92 10.14 -6.99
CA GLY A 64 -15.29 10.49 -5.62
C GLY A 64 -14.97 9.39 -4.62
N ALA A 65 -15.49 8.18 -4.85
CA ALA A 65 -15.22 7.03 -3.98
C ALA A 65 -13.77 6.55 -4.11
N GLY A 66 -13.14 6.71 -5.27
CA GLY A 66 -11.75 6.34 -5.46
C GLY A 66 -10.80 7.24 -4.65
N LEU A 67 -10.98 8.56 -4.73
CA LEU A 67 -10.18 9.50 -3.93
C LEU A 67 -10.48 9.37 -2.43
N ALA A 68 -11.76 9.29 -2.05
CA ALA A 68 -12.16 9.10 -0.65
C ALA A 68 -11.63 7.76 -0.09
N GLY A 69 -11.73 6.69 -0.87
CA GLY A 69 -11.22 5.36 -0.53
C GLY A 69 -9.70 5.34 -0.40
N GLY A 70 -8.97 6.01 -1.30
CA GLY A 70 -7.52 6.15 -1.21
C GLY A 70 -7.07 6.90 0.05
N ILE A 71 -7.74 7.99 0.41
CA ILE A 71 -7.46 8.75 1.64
C ILE A 71 -7.80 7.92 2.88
N ALA A 72 -8.97 7.28 2.90
CA ALA A 72 -9.40 6.43 4.00
C ALA A 72 -8.39 5.30 4.24
N LEU A 73 -7.96 4.63 3.16
CA LEU A 73 -6.96 3.58 3.20
C LEU A 73 -5.61 4.10 3.69
N ALA A 74 -5.16 5.27 3.25
CA ALA A 74 -3.92 5.88 3.72
C ALA A 74 -3.92 6.12 5.24
N VAL A 75 -5.03 6.66 5.77
CA VAL A 75 -5.19 6.91 7.21
C VAL A 75 -5.25 5.59 7.98
N SER A 76 -6.08 4.64 7.54
CA SER A 76 -6.23 3.35 8.22
C SER A 76 -4.93 2.54 8.21
N SER A 77 -4.20 2.54 7.09
CA SER A 77 -2.91 1.84 6.97
C SER A 77 -1.85 2.50 7.84
N THR A 78 -1.79 3.83 7.91
CA THR A 78 -0.84 4.52 8.80
C THR A 78 -1.08 4.16 10.26
N VAL A 79 -2.31 4.37 10.74
CA VAL A 79 -2.65 4.17 12.15
C VAL A 79 -2.56 2.68 12.51
N GLY A 80 -3.06 1.81 11.64
CA GLY A 80 -3.02 0.36 11.82
C GLY A 80 -1.60 -0.19 11.93
N ALA A 81 -0.70 0.22 11.03
CA ALA A 81 0.70 -0.20 11.11
C ALA A 81 1.42 0.37 12.33
N TYR A 82 1.16 1.64 12.70
CA TYR A 82 1.77 2.26 13.87
C TYR A 82 1.40 1.53 15.16
N GLU A 83 0.10 1.30 15.40
CA GLU A 83 -0.36 0.64 16.62
C GLU A 83 0.07 -0.83 16.67
N ALA A 84 -0.02 -1.57 15.55
CA ALA A 84 0.40 -2.96 15.48
C ALA A 84 1.90 -3.11 15.82
N GLU A 85 2.76 -2.31 15.20
CA GLU A 85 4.21 -2.40 15.43
C GLU A 85 4.59 -1.88 16.83
N ARG A 86 3.87 -0.87 17.35
CA ARG A 86 4.04 -0.39 18.73
C ARG A 86 3.74 -1.48 19.75
N VAL A 87 2.62 -2.18 19.59
CA VAL A 87 2.23 -3.28 20.48
C VAL A 87 3.24 -4.42 20.40
N GLU A 88 3.60 -4.87 19.20
CA GLU A 88 4.59 -5.94 19.00
C GLU A 88 5.92 -5.60 19.66
N HIS A 89 6.36 -4.34 19.53
CA HIS A 89 7.58 -3.91 20.17
C HIS A 89 7.49 -3.94 21.71
N ILE A 90 6.40 -3.47 22.31
CA ILE A 90 6.19 -3.52 23.77
C ILE A 90 6.20 -4.97 24.26
N LEU A 91 5.50 -5.87 23.56
CA LEU A 91 5.47 -7.29 23.89
C LEU A 91 6.86 -7.92 23.79
N SER A 92 7.60 -7.63 22.72
CA SER A 92 8.97 -8.13 22.54
C SER A 92 9.90 -7.66 23.66
N HIS A 93 9.73 -6.43 24.15
CA HIS A 93 10.51 -5.88 25.26
C HIS A 93 10.18 -6.58 26.58
N GLN A 94 8.89 -6.76 26.88
CA GLN A 94 8.45 -7.46 28.09
C GLN A 94 8.88 -8.93 28.07
N HIS A 95 8.85 -9.57 26.91
CA HIS A 95 9.32 -10.95 26.76
C HIS A 95 10.82 -11.05 27.05
N LEU A 96 11.61 -10.09 26.57
CA LEU A 96 13.05 -10.02 26.85
C LEU A 96 13.33 -9.79 28.35
N GLU A 97 12.64 -8.87 28.99
CA GLU A 97 12.81 -8.60 30.44
C GLU A 97 12.50 -9.84 31.29
N LYS A 98 11.42 -10.56 30.95
CA LYS A 98 11.06 -11.82 31.61
C LYS A 98 12.13 -12.89 31.41
N ALA A 99 12.63 -13.04 30.18
CA ALA A 99 13.68 -14.01 29.87
C ALA A 99 15.01 -13.70 30.58
N MET A 100 15.29 -12.43 30.84
CA MET A 100 16.50 -11.97 31.52
C MET A 100 16.35 -11.82 33.04
N LEU A 101 15.12 -11.95 33.58
CA LEU A 101 14.77 -11.67 34.98
C LEU A 101 15.29 -10.32 35.49
N ARG A 102 15.40 -9.33 34.59
CA ARG A 102 15.95 -8.00 34.88
C ARG A 102 15.35 -6.95 33.95
N PRO A 103 15.09 -5.71 34.43
CA PRO A 103 14.69 -4.60 33.56
C PRO A 103 15.78 -4.29 32.52
N VAL A 104 15.35 -4.00 31.29
CA VAL A 104 16.24 -3.64 30.17
C VAL A 104 16.04 -2.15 29.85
N GLU A 105 17.09 -1.34 30.03
CA GLU A 105 17.07 0.11 29.82
C GLU A 105 18.08 0.54 28.72
N GLY A 106 17.83 1.65 28.02
CA GLY A 106 18.79 2.23 27.07
C GLY A 106 18.20 3.01 25.88
N THR A 107 19.09 3.57 25.06
CA THR A 107 18.84 4.42 23.86
C THR A 107 18.11 3.73 22.70
N ARG A 108 17.83 2.42 22.82
CA ARG A 108 17.12 1.62 21.81
C ARG A 108 15.64 2.02 21.67
N LYS A 109 15.04 2.60 22.71
CA LYS A 109 13.62 3.01 22.70
C LYS A 109 13.34 4.14 21.69
N ASP A 110 14.23 5.12 21.57
CA ASP A 110 14.06 6.25 20.65
C ASP A 110 14.29 5.83 19.20
N ALA A 111 15.34 5.04 18.95
CA ALA A 111 15.61 4.48 17.63
C ALA A 111 14.44 3.61 17.12
N MET A 112 13.80 2.85 18.01
CA MET A 112 12.63 2.06 17.65
C MET A 112 11.41 2.93 17.36
N ARG A 113 11.12 3.94 18.19
CA ARG A 113 9.99 4.84 17.94
C ARG A 113 10.09 5.49 16.57
N VAL A 114 11.28 5.95 16.19
CA VAL A 114 11.54 6.49 14.85
C VAL A 114 11.27 5.45 13.76
N SER A 115 11.75 4.21 13.92
CA SER A 115 11.49 3.11 12.98
C SER A 115 10.00 2.88 12.77
N ILE A 116 9.24 2.76 13.86
CA ILE A 116 7.79 2.51 13.86
C ILE A 116 7.05 3.64 13.13
N THR A 117 7.34 4.89 13.47
CA THR A 117 6.70 6.04 12.85
C THR A 117 7.00 6.10 11.35
N VAL A 118 8.27 5.90 10.94
CA VAL A 118 8.61 5.96 9.53
C VAL A 118 7.99 4.81 8.75
N SER A 119 8.01 3.58 9.27
CA SER A 119 7.39 2.44 8.59
C SER A 119 5.88 2.60 8.44
N ALA A 120 5.21 3.14 9.46
CA ALA A 120 3.78 3.43 9.42
C ALA A 120 3.43 4.51 8.38
N ILE A 121 4.20 5.60 8.33
CA ILE A 121 4.02 6.64 7.30
C ILE A 121 4.22 6.06 5.90
N VAL A 122 5.25 5.23 5.70
CA VAL A 122 5.47 4.54 4.43
C VAL A 122 4.28 3.65 4.07
N HIS A 123 3.70 2.94 5.05
CA HIS A 123 2.52 2.12 4.83
C HIS A 123 1.26 2.92 4.47
N GLY A 124 1.15 4.17 4.92
CA GLY A 124 0.02 5.04 4.56
C GLY A 124 0.19 5.78 3.24
N VAL A 125 1.41 6.23 2.94
CA VAL A 125 1.70 6.97 1.71
C VAL A 125 1.71 6.05 0.49
N ALA A 126 2.24 4.83 0.63
CA ALA A 126 2.29 3.86 -0.46
C ALA A 126 0.92 3.54 -1.10
N PRO A 127 -0.14 3.17 -0.35
CA PRO A 127 -1.46 2.92 -0.92
C PRO A 127 -2.05 4.16 -1.55
N LEU A 128 -1.86 5.34 -0.94
CA LEU A 128 -2.35 6.58 -1.52
C LEU A 128 -1.76 6.84 -2.91
N LEU A 129 -0.45 6.71 -3.05
CA LEU A 129 0.23 6.90 -4.34
C LEU A 129 -0.19 5.84 -5.36
N ALA A 130 -0.31 4.58 -4.94
CA ALA A 130 -0.73 3.49 -5.81
C ALA A 130 -2.21 3.59 -6.22
N ALA A 131 -3.08 4.13 -5.35
CA ALA A 131 -4.49 4.40 -5.61
C ALA A 131 -4.69 5.43 -6.73
N PHE A 132 -3.75 6.37 -6.91
CA PHE A 132 -3.82 7.32 -8.03
C PHE A 132 -3.57 6.67 -9.39
N VAL A 133 -2.73 5.65 -9.47
CA VAL A 133 -2.35 4.98 -10.74
C VAL A 133 -3.59 4.58 -11.57
N PRO A 134 -4.55 3.79 -11.04
CA PRO A 134 -5.78 3.46 -11.76
C PRO A 134 -6.71 4.65 -12.06
N LEU A 135 -6.62 5.76 -11.33
CA LEU A 135 -7.49 6.93 -11.54
C LEU A 135 -7.03 7.83 -12.67
N VAL A 136 -5.74 7.81 -13.03
CA VAL A 136 -5.17 8.70 -14.05
C VAL A 136 -5.97 8.72 -15.36
N PRO A 137 -6.38 7.58 -15.95
CA PRO A 137 -7.09 7.57 -17.23
C PRO A 137 -8.43 8.33 -17.21
N PHE A 138 -9.12 8.36 -16.07
CA PHE A 138 -10.45 8.97 -15.93
C PHE A 138 -10.43 10.51 -16.03
N PHE A 139 -9.26 11.14 -15.91
CA PHE A 139 -9.11 12.58 -16.12
C PHE A 139 -9.02 12.98 -17.60
N PHE A 140 -8.70 12.03 -18.49
CA PHE A 140 -8.35 12.34 -19.89
C PHE A 140 -9.14 11.55 -20.92
N MET A 141 -9.89 10.50 -20.51
CA MET A 141 -10.55 9.55 -21.41
C MET A 141 -12.04 9.42 -21.10
N SER A 142 -12.81 8.97 -22.09
CA SER A 142 -14.20 8.54 -21.89
C SER A 142 -14.27 7.29 -21.00
N LEU A 143 -15.42 7.06 -20.33
CA LEU A 143 -15.59 6.01 -19.33
C LEU A 143 -15.06 4.63 -19.78
N ASP A 144 -15.51 4.12 -20.92
CA ASP A 144 -15.16 2.77 -21.38
C ASP A 144 -13.65 2.63 -21.67
N ASN A 145 -13.07 3.64 -22.33
CA ASN A 145 -11.64 3.69 -22.62
C ASN A 145 -10.81 3.87 -21.35
N ALA A 146 -11.30 4.68 -20.39
CA ALA A 146 -10.67 4.92 -19.11
C ALA A 146 -10.62 3.63 -18.28
N VAL A 147 -11.73 2.88 -18.21
CA VAL A 147 -11.81 1.61 -17.48
C VAL A 147 -10.84 0.58 -18.05
N LEU A 148 -10.84 0.38 -19.37
CA LEU A 148 -9.92 -0.57 -20.00
C LEU A 148 -8.46 -0.18 -19.75
N THR A 149 -8.14 1.11 -19.92
CA THR A 149 -6.78 1.63 -19.68
C THR A 149 -6.38 1.50 -18.21
N ALA A 150 -7.30 1.75 -17.27
CA ALA A 150 -7.06 1.63 -15.84
C ALA A 150 -6.78 0.17 -15.43
N ILE A 151 -7.51 -0.81 -16.00
CA ILE A 151 -7.25 -2.23 -15.76
C ILE A 151 -5.83 -2.58 -16.23
N ILE A 152 -5.49 -2.24 -17.48
CA ILE A 152 -4.17 -2.55 -18.05
C ILE A 152 -3.06 -1.89 -17.23
N LEU A 153 -3.21 -0.60 -16.91
CA LEU A 153 -2.24 0.18 -16.15
C LEU A 153 -2.06 -0.40 -14.74
N THR A 154 -3.14 -0.82 -14.10
CA THR A 154 -3.08 -1.43 -12.77
C THR A 154 -2.40 -2.79 -12.81
N LEU A 155 -2.75 -3.67 -13.75
CA LEU A 155 -2.09 -4.96 -13.88
C LEU A 155 -0.61 -4.82 -14.21
N ALA A 156 -0.23 -3.86 -15.06
CA ALA A 156 1.16 -3.53 -15.33
C ALA A 156 1.88 -3.02 -14.06
N PHE A 157 1.25 -2.14 -13.29
CA PHE A 157 1.79 -1.65 -12.02
C PHE A 157 1.98 -2.79 -11.01
N LEU A 158 0.99 -3.68 -10.86
CA LEU A 158 1.06 -4.86 -10.00
C LEU A 158 2.17 -5.82 -10.45
N PHE A 159 2.34 -6.02 -11.76
CA PHE A 159 3.43 -6.82 -12.30
C PHE A 159 4.79 -6.22 -11.94
N VAL A 160 4.98 -4.91 -12.13
CA VAL A 160 6.23 -4.20 -11.77
C VAL A 160 6.49 -4.28 -10.26
N LEU A 161 5.46 -4.13 -9.44
CA LEU A 161 5.57 -4.23 -7.98
C LEU A 161 5.97 -5.64 -7.53
N GLY A 162 5.35 -6.68 -8.11
CA GLY A 162 5.70 -8.07 -7.85
C GLY A 162 7.09 -8.44 -8.37
N ALA A 163 7.45 -7.95 -9.56
CA ALA A 163 8.77 -8.08 -10.16
C ALA A 163 9.87 -7.47 -9.27
N TYR A 164 9.62 -6.26 -8.73
CA TYR A 164 10.50 -5.62 -7.76
C TYR A 164 10.69 -6.51 -6.53
N LEU A 165 9.62 -7.05 -5.95
CA LEU A 165 9.72 -7.93 -4.79
C LEU A 165 10.52 -9.21 -5.08
N GLY A 166 10.29 -9.85 -6.24
CA GLY A 166 11.04 -11.03 -6.67
C GLY A 166 12.53 -10.78 -6.85
N SER A 167 12.88 -9.59 -7.35
CA SER A 167 14.29 -9.19 -7.52
C SER A 167 15.06 -9.12 -6.19
N LEU A 168 14.37 -8.79 -5.09
CA LEU A 168 14.99 -8.70 -3.76
C LEU A 168 15.36 -10.07 -3.17
N ILE A 169 14.66 -11.14 -3.58
CA ILE A 169 14.83 -12.50 -3.05
C ILE A 169 15.48 -13.46 -4.05
N LYS A 170 15.98 -12.97 -5.19
CA LYS A 170 16.54 -13.78 -6.29
C LYS A 170 15.58 -14.84 -6.84
N GLU A 171 14.27 -14.63 -6.68
CA GLU A 171 13.26 -15.44 -7.36
C GLU A 171 13.14 -14.98 -8.82
N MET A 172 12.55 -15.82 -9.66
CA MET A 172 12.25 -15.40 -11.03
C MET A 172 11.23 -14.26 -11.00
N ILE A 173 11.65 -13.11 -11.51
CA ILE A 173 10.90 -11.85 -11.54
C ILE A 173 9.53 -12.03 -12.21
N VAL A 174 9.48 -12.87 -13.25
CA VAL A 174 8.24 -13.16 -13.99
C VAL A 174 7.22 -13.90 -13.12
N TYR A 175 7.63 -14.89 -12.33
CA TYR A 175 6.71 -15.66 -11.49
C TYR A 175 6.11 -14.80 -10.37
N THR A 176 6.93 -13.97 -9.73
CA THR A 176 6.48 -13.09 -8.64
C THR A 176 5.59 -11.96 -9.15
N GLY A 177 5.93 -11.35 -10.29
CA GLY A 177 5.05 -10.40 -10.98
C GLY A 177 3.72 -11.03 -11.37
N LEU A 178 3.72 -12.25 -11.91
CA LEU A 178 2.50 -12.93 -12.32
C LEU A 178 1.59 -13.29 -11.14
N ARG A 179 2.13 -13.65 -9.96
CA ARG A 179 1.33 -13.86 -8.74
C ARG A 179 0.50 -12.61 -8.38
N PHE A 180 1.09 -11.43 -8.49
CA PHE A 180 0.41 -10.15 -8.22
C PHE A 180 -0.67 -9.86 -9.27
N VAL A 181 -0.38 -10.10 -10.55
CA VAL A 181 -1.35 -9.97 -11.64
C VAL A 181 -2.52 -10.94 -11.45
N ILE A 182 -2.26 -12.20 -11.07
CA ILE A 182 -3.30 -13.21 -10.82
C ILE A 182 -4.21 -12.76 -9.68
N ALA A 183 -3.67 -12.20 -8.60
CA ALA A 183 -4.49 -11.64 -7.53
C ALA A 183 -5.37 -10.48 -8.05
N GLY A 184 -4.80 -9.57 -8.85
CA GLY A 184 -5.53 -8.52 -9.57
C GLY A 184 -6.70 -9.03 -10.40
N LEU A 185 -6.43 -10.02 -11.25
CA LEU A 185 -7.44 -10.64 -12.11
C LEU A 185 -8.51 -11.37 -11.30
N ALA A 186 -8.12 -12.09 -10.25
CA ALA A 186 -9.06 -12.78 -9.38
C ALA A 186 -10.02 -11.80 -8.70
N THR A 187 -9.51 -10.69 -8.17
CA THR A 187 -10.35 -9.62 -7.61
C THR A 187 -11.30 -9.03 -8.67
N ALA A 188 -10.79 -8.75 -9.87
CA ALA A 188 -11.62 -8.23 -10.95
C ALA A 188 -12.76 -9.18 -11.34
N ILE A 189 -12.47 -10.47 -11.50
CA ILE A 189 -13.46 -11.50 -11.82
C ILE A 189 -14.55 -11.56 -10.74
N VAL A 190 -14.16 -11.62 -9.46
CA VAL A 190 -15.12 -11.69 -8.34
C VAL A 190 -16.05 -10.48 -8.33
N LEU A 191 -15.53 -9.28 -8.56
CA LEU A 191 -16.34 -8.06 -8.54
C LEU A 191 -17.29 -7.96 -9.74
N ILE A 192 -16.85 -8.39 -10.92
CA ILE A 192 -17.71 -8.47 -12.10
C ILE A 192 -18.85 -9.46 -11.87
N LEU A 193 -18.56 -10.62 -11.27
CA LEU A 193 -19.59 -11.62 -10.94
C LEU A 193 -20.60 -11.10 -9.90
N LEU A 194 -20.16 -10.31 -8.93
CA LEU A 194 -21.04 -9.69 -7.93
C LEU A 194 -21.99 -8.67 -8.58
N GLY A 195 -21.46 -7.78 -9.42
CA GLY A 195 -22.26 -6.75 -10.09
C GLY A 195 -23.16 -7.27 -11.23
N GLY A 196 -22.83 -8.44 -11.81
CA GLY A 196 -23.64 -9.07 -12.87
C GLY A 196 -24.89 -9.81 -12.38
N SER A 197 -25.19 -9.78 -11.07
CA SER A 197 -26.36 -10.45 -10.47
C SER A 197 -27.60 -9.56 -10.30
N SER A 198 -27.55 -8.32 -10.80
CA SER A 198 -28.59 -7.30 -10.71
C SER A 198 -29.04 -6.80 -12.07
#